data_AF-A0A957R6Z4-F1
#
_entry.id   AF-A0A957R6Z4-F1
#
_cell.length_a   1.000
_cell.length_b   1.000
_cell.length_c   1.000
_cell.angle_alpha   90.00
_cell.angle_beta   90.00
_cell.angle_gamma   90.00
#
_symmetry.space_group_name_H-M   'P 1'
#
loop_
_entity.id
_entity.type
_entity.pdbx_description
1 polymer ?
#
loop_
_entity_poly.entity_id
_entity_poly.type
_entity_poly.pdbx_seq_one_letter_code
_entity_poly.pdbx_strand_id
1 'polypeptide(L)' 'MNKLFSFAAGLICGAAVGAVTALLITPASGEELKGEAKKRWEDAIEEGKRAQEETRTRLEREYNQLRK' A
#
# COMPACT_ATOMS: atom_id res chain seq x y z
N MET A 1 33.04 18.41 32.17
CA MET A 1 31.67 17.85 32.12
C MET A 1 30.70 18.67 31.27
N ASN A 2 30.83 20.00 31.19
CA ASN A 2 29.88 20.88 30.49
C ASN A 2 29.72 20.61 28.97
N LYS A 3 30.79 20.14 28.30
CA LYS A 3 30.76 19.79 26.87
C LYS A 3 29.90 18.58 26.54
N LEU A 4 29.85 17.59 27.44
CA LEU A 4 28.99 16.43 27.29
C LEU A 4 27.52 16.81 27.47
N PHE A 5 27.25 17.75 28.39
CA PHE A 5 25.90 18.26 28.62
C PHE A 5 25.40 19.09 27.43
N SER A 6 26.23 19.95 26.86
CA SER A 6 25.87 20.69 25.64
C SER A 6 25.67 19.78 24.44
N PHE A 7 26.44 18.68 24.34
CA PHE A 7 26.26 17.67 23.30
C PHE A 7 24.94 16.92 23.47
N ALA A 8 24.62 16.46 24.69
CA ALA A 8 23.36 15.76 24.98
C ALA A 8 22.14 16.65 24.69
N ALA A 9 22.20 17.93 25.06
CA ALA A 9 21.16 18.90 24.73
C ALA A 9 20.98 19.08 23.21
N GLY A 10 22.08 19.17 22.46
CA GLY A 10 22.06 19.21 21.00
C GLY A 10 21.46 17.96 20.37
N LEU A 11 21.79 16.77 20.88
CA LEU A 11 21.25 15.50 20.41
C LEU A 11 19.73 15.41 20.65
N ILE A 12 19.25 15.83 21.81
CA ILE A 12 17.82 15.83 22.13
C ILE A 12 17.07 16.80 21.21
N CYS A 13 17.58 18.02 21.02
CA CYS A 13 16.98 18.97 20.08
C CYS A 13 16.97 18.44 18.64
N GLY A 14 18.08 17.86 18.18
CA GLY A 14 18.17 17.25 16.86
C GLY A 14 17.20 16.09 16.67
N ALA A 15 17.09 15.21 17.67
CA ALA A 15 16.15 14.09 17.65
C ALA A 15 14.69 14.58 17.62
N ALA A 16 14.35 15.62 18.39
CA ALA A 16 13.01 16.21 18.39
C ALA A 16 12.64 16.79 17.02
N VAL A 17 13.52 17.60 16.43
CA VAL A 17 13.30 18.19 15.10
C VAL A 17 13.25 17.09 14.02
N GLY A 18 14.12 16.09 14.10
CA GLY A 18 14.14 14.95 13.20
C GLY A 18 12.85 14.13 13.25
N ALA A 19 12.33 13.86 14.45
CA ALA A 19 11.08 13.13 14.65
C ALA A 19 9.87 13.90 14.08
N VAL A 20 9.79 15.21 14.33
CA VAL A 20 8.71 16.06 13.76
C VAL A 20 8.78 16.08 12.23
N THR A 21 9.98 16.23 11.67
CA THR A 21 10.19 16.22 10.22
C THR A 21 9.81 14.86 9.62
N ALA A 22 10.20 13.75 10.26
CA ALA A 22 9.82 12.42 9.84
C ALA A 22 8.30 12.22 9.87
N LEU A 23 7.61 12.65 10.93
CA LEU A 23 6.16 12.53 11.02
C LEU A 23 5.41 13.37 9.98
N LEU A 24 5.90 14.57 9.66
CA LEU A 24 5.26 15.46 8.69
C LEU A 24 5.53 15.06 7.24
N ILE A 25 6.71 14.50 6.94
CA ILE A 25 7.13 14.16 5.58
C ILE A 25 6.85 12.69 5.24
N THR A 26 6.73 11.80 6.22
CA THR A 26 6.46 10.38 5.95
C THR A 26 5.10 10.24 5.26
N PRO A 27 5.06 9.72 4.00
CA PRO A 27 3.82 9.55 3.28
C PRO A 27 3.02 8.41 3.90
N ALA A 28 1.89 8.75 4.52
CA ALA A 28 0.96 7.85 5.21
C ALA A 28 1.59 7.02 6.35
N SER A 29 0.78 6.62 7.33
CA SER A 29 1.24 5.64 8.31
C SER A 29 1.52 4.31 7.59
N GLY A 30 2.55 3.56 8.02
CA GLY A 30 2.88 2.26 7.40
C GLY A 30 1.72 1.25 7.45
N GLU A 31 0.72 1.47 8.31
CA GLU A 31 -0.50 0.68 8.39
C GLU A 31 -1.51 1.04 7.30
N GLU A 32 -1.68 2.33 7.02
CA GLU A 32 -2.54 2.84 5.96
C GLU A 32 -2.02 2.47 4.56
N LEU A 33 -0.70 2.55 4.36
CA LEU A 33 -0.05 2.13 3.11
C LEU A 33 -0.25 0.62 2.85
N LYS A 34 -0.17 -0.20 3.91
CA LYS A 34 -0.46 -1.65 3.82
C LYS A 34 -1.94 -1.90 3.55
N GLY A 35 -2.83 -1.11 4.17
CA GLY A 35 -4.28 -1.18 3.95
C GLY A 35 -4.64 -0.89 2.49
N GLU A 36 -4.12 0.20 1.92
CA GLU A 36 -4.34 0.54 0.52
C GLU A 36 -3.75 -0.49 -0.45
N ALA A 37 -2.54 -0.98 -0.17
CA ALA A 37 -1.90 -2.01 -1.00
C ALA A 37 -2.72 -3.30 -1.00
N LYS A 38 -3.21 -3.73 0.17
CA LYS A 38 -4.07 -4.91 0.29
C LYS A 38 -5.38 -4.73 -0.46
N LYS A 39 -6.04 -3.58 -0.31
CA LYS A 39 -7.29 -3.27 -1.01
C LYS A 39 -7.10 -3.32 -2.53
N ARG A 40 -6.07 -2.64 -3.05
CA ARG A 40 -5.75 -2.67 -4.50
C ARG A 40 -5.47 -4.08 -5.01
N TRP A 41 -4.82 -4.91 -4.20
CA TRP A 41 -4.55 -6.30 -4.56
C TRP A 41 -5.82 -7.15 -4.62
N GLU A 42 -6.71 -6.99 -3.63
CA GLU A 42 -8.02 -7.65 -3.62
C GLU A 42 -8.88 -7.22 -4.81
N ASP A 43 -8.93 -5.93 -5.12
CA ASP A 43 -9.64 -5.38 -6.29
C ASP A 43 -9.13 -6.00 -7.59
N ALA A 44 -7.80 -6.11 -7.76
CA ALA A 44 -7.18 -6.69 -8.94
C ALA A 44 -7.51 -8.19 -9.10
N ILE A 45 -7.54 -8.96 -8.01
CA ILE A 45 -7.94 -10.37 -8.05
C ILE A 45 -9.41 -10.50 -8.45
N GLU A 46 -10.28 -9.68 -7.87
CA GLU A 46 -11.71 -9.73 -8.16
C GLU A 46 -11.99 -9.40 -9.63
N GLU A 47 -11.34 -8.37 -10.17
CA GLU A 47 -11.45 -8.04 -11.59
C GLU A 47 -10.94 -9.17 -12.50
N GLY A 48 -9.82 -9.82 -12.14
CA GLY A 48 -9.33 -11.00 -12.85
C GLY A 48 -10.32 -12.17 -12.86
N LYS A 49 -10.99 -12.45 -11.74
CA LYS A 49 -12.04 -13.49 -11.66
C LYS A 49 -13.23 -13.15 -12.55
N ARG A 50 -13.68 -11.90 -12.55
CA ARG A 50 -14.79 -11.44 -13.41
C ARG A 50 -14.46 -11.60 -14.88
N ALA A 51 -13.24 -11.23 -15.29
CA ALA A 51 -12.78 -11.43 -16.67
C ALA A 51 -12.72 -12.91 -17.07
N GLN A 52 -12.31 -13.79 -16.15
CA GLN A 52 -12.32 -15.24 -16.36
C GLN A 52 -13.74 -15.78 -16.55
N GLU A 53 -14.68 -15.39 -15.68
CA GLU A 53 -16.09 -15.79 -15.77
C GLU A 53 -16.73 -15.33 -17.08
N GLU A 54 -16.51 -14.07 -17.46
CA GLU A 54 -17.02 -13.52 -18.71
C GLU A 54 -16.49 -14.29 -19.94
N THR A 55 -15.18 -14.60 -19.93
CA THR A 55 -14.54 -15.40 -20.98
C THR A 55 -15.14 -16.80 -21.05
N ARG A 56 -15.36 -17.44 -19.90
CA ARG A 56 -15.98 -18.77 -19.83
C ARG A 56 -17.39 -18.75 -20.41
N THR A 57 -18.23 -17.81 -19.98
CA THR A 57 -19.59 -17.69 -20.48
C THR A 57 -19.64 -17.37 -21.97
N ARG A 58 -18.67 -16.60 -22.48
CA ARG A 58 -18.52 -16.34 -23.92
C ARG A 58 -18.21 -17.62 -24.69
N LEU A 59 -17.21 -18.38 -24.25
CA LEU A 59 -16.82 -19.65 -24.88
C LEU A 59 -17.96 -20.67 -24.87
N GLU A 60 -18.71 -20.77 -23.77
CA GLU A 60 -19.87 -21.67 -23.67
C GLU A 60 -20.98 -21.28 -24.66
N ARG A 61 -21.19 -19.98 -24.90
CA ARG A 61 -22.12 -19.49 -25.92
C ARG A 61 -21.65 -19.83 -27.33
N GLU A 62 -20.38 -19.54 -27.65
CA GLU A 62 -19.78 -19.83 -28.96
C GLU A 62 -19.81 -21.34 -29.26
N TYR A 63 -19.46 -22.18 -28.30
CA TYR A 63 -19.53 -23.64 -28.43
C TYR A 63 -20.95 -24.14 -28.72
N ASN A 64 -21.95 -23.63 -27.99
CA ASN A 64 -23.35 -24.01 -28.22
C ASN A 64 -23.89 -23.54 -29.57
N GLN A 65 -23.40 -22.42 -30.12
CA GLN A 65 -23.74 -21.98 -31.46
C GLN A 65 -23.15 -22.90 -32.54
N LEU A 66 -21.90 -23.33 -32.38
CA LEU A 66 -21.23 -24.23 -33.32
C LEU A 66 -21.78 -25.66 -33.30
N ARG A 67 -22.39 -26.09 -32.19
CA ARG A 67 -22.97 -27.43 -32.03
C ARG A 67 -24.38 -27.57 -32.62
N LYS A 68 -25.06 -26.45 -32.91
CA LYS A 68 -26.39 -26.42 -33.55
C LYS A 68 -26.26 -26.42 -35.06
#